data_AF-A0A0D1Z5L4-F1
#
_entry.id   AF-A0A0D1Z5L4-F1
#
_cell.length_a   1.000
_cell.length_b   1.000
_cell.length_c   1.000
_cell.angle_alpha   90.00
_cell.angle_beta   90.00
_cell.angle_gamma   90.00
#
_symmetry.space_group_name_H-M   'P 1'
#
loop_
_entity.id
_entity.type
_entity.pdbx_description
1 polymer ?
#
loop_
_entity_poly.entity_id
_entity_poly.type
_entity_poly.pdbx_seq_one_letter_code
_entity_poly.pdbx_strand_id
1 'polypeptide(L)'
;MKAILLFSVLACIHSSFAHIESFYFPGYGFSWYDPVCGFACYNILSGAMLECSSQESMHGMSHGSGPTSPECYAGDTAFLTSLAYCMNWTCNADDIEPWRRERFWDMHVTGDSAVLPKWSYAVALEQVVEPPTVTYNSSSHEVLNETQAVSEEAYGIQSRFMVMFDHIEALQPRYMGAPYAIFS
;
A
#
# COMPACT_ATOMS: atom_id res chain seq x y z
N MET A 1 30.88 -30.88 27.66
CA MET A 1 30.70 -31.20 26.22
C MET A 1 29.24 -31.23 25.79
N LYS A 2 28.31 -31.88 26.49
CA LYS A 2 26.86 -31.87 26.14
C LYS A 2 26.20 -30.48 26.12
N ALA A 3 26.59 -29.58 27.02
CA ALA A 3 26.02 -28.22 27.11
C ALA A 3 26.45 -27.28 25.96
N ILE A 4 27.62 -27.50 25.37
CA ILE A 4 28.15 -26.68 24.26
C ILE A 4 27.41 -27.03 22.95
N LEU A 5 27.07 -28.31 22.76
CA LEU A 5 26.27 -28.78 21.63
C LEU A 5 24.81 -28.29 21.68
N LEU A 6 24.25 -28.08 22.87
CA LEU A 6 22.90 -27.54 23.02
C LEU A 6 22.83 -26.05 22.64
N PHE A 7 23.84 -25.26 23.00
CA PHE A 7 23.91 -23.84 22.65
C PHE A 7 24.11 -23.61 21.14
N SER A 8 24.92 -24.43 20.48
CA SER A 8 25.13 -24.33 19.03
C SER A 8 23.89 -24.73 18.23
N VAL A 9 23.11 -25.72 18.70
CA VAL A 9 21.83 -26.10 18.05
C VAL A 9 20.77 -25.01 18.21
N LEU A 10 20.69 -24.36 19.37
CA LEU A 10 19.74 -23.24 19.62
C LEU A 10 20.06 -21.98 18.80
N ALA A 11 21.33 -21.70 18.52
CA ALA A 11 21.74 -20.57 17.67
C ALA A 11 21.41 -20.78 16.17
N CYS A 12 21.48 -22.03 15.68
CA CYS A 12 21.11 -22.36 14.30
C CYS A 12 19.60 -22.29 14.04
N ILE A 13 18.76 -22.55 15.05
CA ILE A 13 17.31 -22.49 14.92
C ILE A 13 16.84 -21.02 14.81
N HIS A 14 17.48 -20.07 15.52
CA HIS A 14 17.14 -18.65 15.42
C HIS A 14 17.55 -18.00 14.10
N SER A 15 18.54 -18.56 13.39
CA SER A 15 19.03 -18.02 12.12
C SER A 15 18.25 -18.52 10.90
N SER A 16 17.36 -19.51 11.07
CA SER A 16 16.65 -20.16 9.95
C SER A 16 15.27 -19.57 9.64
N PHE A 17 14.75 -18.62 10.43
CA PHE A 17 13.43 -18.02 10.20
C PHE A 17 13.46 -16.68 9.44
N ALA A 18 14.63 -16.10 9.19
CA ALA A 18 14.73 -14.73 8.70
C ALA A 18 14.56 -14.54 7.17
N HIS A 19 14.17 -15.55 6.38
CA HIS A 19 14.29 -15.45 4.92
C HIS A 19 13.25 -16.18 4.05
N ILE A 20 12.03 -16.44 4.53
CA ILE A 20 10.98 -17.08 3.69
C ILE A 20 9.95 -16.06 3.15
N GLU A 21 10.07 -14.77 3.48
CA GLU A 21 9.26 -13.72 2.83
C GLU A 21 9.85 -13.40 1.45
N SER A 22 9.64 -14.28 0.48
CA SER A 22 10.10 -14.10 -0.88
C SER A 22 8.91 -14.01 -1.82
N PHE A 23 8.91 -12.98 -2.68
CA PHE A 23 8.00 -12.87 -3.82
C PHE A 23 8.05 -14.12 -4.73
N TYR A 24 9.17 -14.83 -4.75
CA TYR A 24 9.33 -16.08 -5.52
C TYR A 24 8.56 -17.26 -4.93
N PHE A 25 8.13 -17.16 -3.67
CA PHE A 25 7.31 -18.17 -3.00
C PHE A 25 6.11 -17.53 -2.28
N PRO A 26 5.14 -16.95 -3.04
CA PRO A 26 3.90 -16.43 -2.47
C PRO A 26 3.20 -17.51 -1.61
N GLY A 27 2.74 -17.14 -0.42
CA GLY A 27 2.05 -18.05 0.49
C GLY A 27 2.92 -18.82 1.50
N TYR A 28 4.24 -18.53 1.59
CA TYR A 28 5.11 -19.00 2.67
C TYR A 28 5.65 -17.84 3.54
N GLY A 29 4.74 -16.99 4.03
CA GLY A 29 5.08 -15.81 4.85
C GLY A 29 5.17 -14.50 4.05
N PHE A 30 5.20 -14.56 2.72
CA PHE A 30 5.06 -13.39 1.86
C PHE A 30 3.58 -13.03 1.66
N SER A 31 3.24 -11.76 1.91
CA SER A 31 1.95 -11.15 1.58
C SER A 31 2.16 -10.00 0.60
N TRP A 32 1.32 -9.93 -0.42
CA TRP A 32 1.34 -8.91 -1.47
C TRP A 32 0.84 -7.56 -0.98
N TYR A 33 -0.08 -7.57 -0.02
CA TYR A 33 -0.75 -6.39 0.50
C TYR A 33 -0.42 -6.17 1.97
N ASP A 34 0.85 -5.90 2.25
CA ASP A 34 1.34 -5.65 3.60
C ASP A 34 1.75 -4.17 3.82
N PRO A 35 1.09 -3.42 4.73
CA PRO A 35 -0.10 -3.80 5.49
C PRO A 35 -1.38 -3.57 4.68
N VAL A 36 -2.37 -4.45 4.86
CA VAL A 36 -3.66 -4.39 4.14
C VAL A 36 -4.32 -3.02 4.28
N CYS A 37 -4.26 -2.41 5.47
CA CYS A 37 -4.86 -1.12 5.75
C CYS A 37 -4.32 0.00 4.83
N GLY A 38 -3.01 0.01 4.57
CA GLY A 38 -2.36 0.97 3.68
C GLY A 38 -2.82 0.79 2.25
N PHE A 39 -2.78 -0.44 1.73
CA PHE A 39 -3.23 -0.76 0.38
C PHE A 39 -4.72 -0.49 0.17
N ALA A 40 -5.57 -0.78 1.15
CA ALA A 40 -7.00 -0.49 1.04
C ALA A 40 -7.25 1.01 0.92
N CYS A 41 -6.64 1.83 1.79
CA CYS A 41 -6.73 3.28 1.74
C CYS A 41 -6.21 3.83 0.39
N TYR A 42 -5.04 3.39 -0.04
CA TYR A 42 -4.44 3.83 -1.30
C TYR A 42 -5.32 3.47 -2.50
N ASN A 43 -5.80 2.22 -2.61
CA ASN A 43 -6.62 1.80 -3.76
C ASN A 43 -7.98 2.52 -3.86
N ILE A 44 -8.48 3.09 -2.76
CA ILE A 44 -9.68 3.95 -2.79
C ILE A 44 -9.31 5.33 -3.36
N LEU A 45 -8.20 5.90 -2.91
CA LEU A 45 -7.79 7.28 -3.23
C LEU A 45 -6.97 7.41 -4.52
N SER A 46 -6.35 6.33 -5.02
CA SER A 46 -5.50 6.33 -6.22
C SER A 46 -6.28 6.58 -7.52
N GLY A 47 -7.61 6.64 -7.46
CA GLY A 47 -8.48 7.07 -8.55
C GLY A 47 -8.91 8.53 -8.46
N ALA A 48 -8.46 9.28 -7.44
CA ALA A 48 -8.83 10.68 -7.27
C ALA A 48 -8.27 11.54 -8.40
N MET A 49 -9.11 12.46 -8.90
CA MET A 49 -8.65 13.50 -9.79
C MET A 49 -7.96 14.57 -8.95
N LEU A 50 -6.68 14.83 -9.22
CA LEU A 50 -5.91 15.85 -8.51
C LEU A 50 -5.82 17.12 -9.37
N GLU A 51 -5.46 18.23 -8.75
CA GLU A 51 -5.31 19.52 -9.45
C GLU A 51 -4.30 19.40 -10.61
N CYS A 52 -3.18 18.71 -10.37
CA CYS A 52 -2.14 18.46 -11.36
C CYS A 52 -2.48 17.38 -12.41
N SER A 53 -3.49 16.54 -12.19
CA SER A 53 -3.93 15.53 -13.17
C SER A 53 -4.38 16.17 -14.50
N SER A 54 -4.90 17.40 -14.45
CA SER A 54 -5.35 18.15 -15.63
C SER A 54 -4.21 18.81 -16.42
N GLN A 55 -3.10 19.15 -15.75
CA GLN A 55 -2.01 19.95 -16.32
C GLN A 55 -1.07 19.10 -17.17
N GLU A 56 -0.89 17.83 -16.82
CA GLU A 56 -0.02 16.90 -17.55
C GLU A 56 -0.68 16.31 -18.80
N SER A 57 -1.99 16.47 -18.95
CA SER A 57 -2.74 16.06 -20.14
C SER A 57 -2.50 16.97 -21.37
N MET A 58 -1.61 17.98 -21.27
CA MET A 58 -1.34 18.95 -22.34
C MET A 58 -0.30 18.48 -23.40
N HIS A 59 0.11 17.21 -23.37
CA HIS A 59 1.09 16.63 -24.31
C HIS A 59 0.61 15.42 -25.13
N GLY A 60 -0.69 15.27 -25.37
CA GLY A 60 -1.16 14.28 -26.33
C GLY A 60 -2.68 14.22 -26.47
N MET A 61 -3.14 14.10 -27.72
CA MET A 61 -4.55 13.97 -28.09
C MET A 61 -5.23 12.81 -27.36
N SER A 62 -6.01 13.08 -26.31
CA SER A 62 -6.97 12.11 -25.76
C SER A 62 -8.14 12.83 -25.06
N HIS A 63 -9.35 12.45 -25.40
CA HIS A 63 -10.56 12.82 -24.66
C HIS A 63 -10.61 12.01 -23.36
N GLY A 64 -9.94 12.51 -22.32
CA GLY A 64 -9.92 11.96 -20.97
C GLY A 64 -8.72 12.50 -20.20
N SER A 65 -8.89 12.83 -18.93
CA SER A 65 -7.76 13.08 -18.01
C SER A 65 -6.81 11.89 -18.08
N GLY A 66 -5.57 12.11 -18.48
CA GLY A 66 -4.53 11.07 -18.43
C GLY A 66 -4.36 10.55 -16.99
N PRO A 67 -3.71 9.39 -16.80
CA PRO A 67 -3.39 8.92 -15.46
C PRO A 67 -2.55 9.97 -14.72
N THR A 68 -2.93 10.28 -13.48
CA THR A 68 -2.18 11.13 -12.56
C THR A 68 -0.75 10.61 -12.41
N SER A 69 0.27 11.46 -12.62
CA SER A 69 1.66 11.04 -12.49
C SER A 69 2.07 10.78 -11.04
N PRO A 70 3.13 9.96 -10.83
CA PRO A 70 3.74 9.82 -9.52
C PRO A 70 4.21 11.14 -8.90
N GLU A 71 4.74 12.07 -9.70
CA GLU A 71 5.16 13.40 -9.26
C GLU A 71 3.98 14.24 -8.76
N CYS A 72 2.82 14.12 -9.41
CA CYS A 72 1.60 14.77 -8.98
C CYS A 72 1.14 14.21 -7.63
N TYR A 73 1.10 12.88 -7.44
CA TYR A 73 0.80 12.28 -6.14
C TYR A 73 1.80 12.69 -5.06
N ALA A 74 3.09 12.71 -5.38
CA ALA A 74 4.16 13.08 -4.46
C ALA A 74 4.07 14.52 -3.97
N GLY A 75 3.55 15.42 -4.83
CA GLY A 75 3.43 16.85 -4.57
C GLY A 75 2.09 17.28 -3.98
N ASP A 76 1.03 16.48 -4.11
CA ASP A 76 -0.34 16.89 -3.79
C ASP A 76 -0.66 16.82 -2.29
N THR A 77 -1.03 17.95 -1.69
CA THR A 77 -1.34 18.00 -0.25
C THR A 77 -2.62 17.26 0.10
N ALA A 78 -3.67 17.40 -0.71
CA ALA A 78 -5.00 16.88 -0.40
C ALA A 78 -4.98 15.34 -0.43
N PHE A 79 -4.31 14.77 -1.43
CA PHE A 79 -4.08 13.34 -1.54
C PHE A 79 -3.26 12.79 -0.37
N LEU A 80 -2.07 13.35 -0.09
CA LEU A 80 -1.21 12.84 0.97
C LEU A 80 -1.89 12.92 2.35
N THR A 81 -2.55 14.04 2.66
CA THR A 81 -3.26 14.17 3.95
C THR A 81 -4.46 13.24 4.05
N SER A 82 -5.22 13.04 2.96
CA SER A 82 -6.35 12.10 2.95
C SER A 82 -5.89 10.66 3.16
N LEU A 83 -4.80 10.27 2.49
CA LEU A 83 -4.22 8.93 2.63
C LEU A 83 -3.64 8.71 4.03
N ALA A 84 -2.88 9.68 4.54
CA ALA A 84 -2.31 9.62 5.89
C ALA A 84 -3.42 9.52 6.96
N TYR A 85 -4.48 10.32 6.82
CA TYR A 85 -5.63 10.26 7.72
C TYR A 85 -6.32 8.89 7.65
N CYS A 86 -6.55 8.36 6.43
CA CYS A 86 -7.13 7.03 6.25
C CYS A 86 -6.32 5.95 6.95
N MET A 87 -5.01 5.94 6.74
CA MET A 87 -4.11 4.99 7.39
C MET A 87 -4.09 5.15 8.91
N ASN A 88 -4.21 6.36 9.44
CA ASN A 88 -4.19 6.59 10.89
C ASN A 88 -5.37 5.93 11.62
N TRP A 89 -6.58 5.96 11.06
CA TRP A 89 -7.74 5.34 11.70
C TRP A 89 -7.87 3.84 11.40
N THR A 90 -7.25 3.34 10.33
CA THR A 90 -7.37 1.94 9.88
C THR A 90 -6.19 1.05 10.31
N CYS A 91 -4.97 1.60 10.31
CA CYS A 91 -3.75 0.88 10.69
C CYS A 91 -3.50 1.04 12.19
N ASN A 92 -4.17 0.19 12.98
CA ASN A 92 -3.99 0.13 14.43
C ASN A 92 -2.51 -0.09 14.79
N ALA A 93 -2.00 0.73 15.71
CA ALA A 93 -0.61 0.67 16.16
C ALA A 93 -0.27 -0.60 16.95
N ASP A 94 -1.26 -1.26 17.54
CA ASP A 94 -1.08 -2.54 18.25
C ASP A 94 -0.90 -3.72 17.28
N ASP A 95 -1.45 -3.60 16.06
CA ASP A 95 -1.43 -4.65 15.05
C ASP A 95 -0.32 -4.43 14.00
N ILE A 96 -0.02 -3.16 13.70
CA ILE A 96 0.94 -2.76 12.65
C ILE A 96 1.99 -1.82 13.25
N GLU A 97 3.25 -2.25 13.19
CA GLU A 97 4.36 -1.47 13.72
C GLU A 97 4.56 -0.17 12.93
N PRO A 98 4.97 0.93 13.59
CA PRO A 98 5.15 2.23 12.93
C PRO A 98 6.05 2.18 11.68
N TRP A 99 7.12 1.37 11.72
CA TRP A 99 8.05 1.24 10.60
C TRP A 99 7.40 0.61 9.36
N ARG A 100 6.38 -0.25 9.51
CA ARG A 100 5.65 -0.84 8.37
C ARG A 100 4.77 0.19 7.68
N ARG A 101 4.17 1.11 8.43
CA ARG A 101 3.39 2.23 7.86
C ARG A 101 4.29 3.18 7.06
N GLU A 102 5.45 3.53 7.59
CA GLU A 102 6.44 4.35 6.86
C GLU A 102 7.00 3.60 5.65
N ARG A 103 7.31 2.29 5.77
CA ARG A 103 7.75 1.49 4.63
C ARG A 103 6.69 1.44 3.53
N PHE A 104 5.42 1.24 3.88
CA PHE A 104 4.33 1.32 2.91
C PHE A 104 4.30 2.69 2.23
N TRP A 105 4.43 3.74 3.03
CA TRP A 105 4.38 5.13 2.57
C TRP A 105 5.43 5.41 1.50
N ASP A 106 6.69 5.08 1.78
CA ASP A 106 7.83 5.31 0.88
C ASP A 106 7.73 4.50 -0.42
N MET A 107 7.09 3.32 -0.38
CA MET A 107 7.07 2.39 -1.50
C MET A 107 5.86 2.54 -2.41
N HIS A 108 4.73 3.03 -1.91
CA HIS A 108 3.44 2.87 -2.59
C HIS A 108 2.63 4.14 -2.80
N VAL A 109 2.83 5.19 -1.99
CA VAL A 109 1.96 6.39 -1.99
C VAL A 109 1.88 7.07 -3.35
N THR A 110 2.95 7.04 -4.12
CA THR A 110 3.04 7.70 -5.44
C THR A 110 2.72 6.77 -6.60
N GLY A 111 2.56 5.46 -6.34
CA GLY A 111 2.49 4.43 -7.38
C GLY A 111 3.83 4.09 -8.05
N ASP A 112 4.90 4.84 -7.77
CA ASP A 112 6.26 4.55 -8.22
C ASP A 112 7.26 4.77 -7.08
N SER A 113 7.85 3.69 -6.58
CA SER A 113 8.85 3.71 -5.50
C SER A 113 10.11 4.53 -5.81
N ALA A 114 10.36 4.91 -7.07
CA ALA A 114 11.45 5.81 -7.43
C ALA A 114 11.12 7.29 -7.13
N VAL A 115 9.84 7.63 -6.99
CA VAL A 115 9.35 8.98 -6.71
C VAL A 115 8.88 9.06 -5.28
N LEU A 116 9.63 9.80 -4.46
CA LEU A 116 9.32 9.95 -3.04
C LEU A 116 8.28 11.06 -2.82
N PRO A 117 7.32 10.87 -1.90
CA PRO A 117 6.40 11.93 -1.51
C PRO A 117 7.15 13.08 -0.82
N LYS A 118 6.62 14.30 -0.94
CA LYS A 118 7.22 15.49 -0.30
C LYS A 118 7.31 15.42 1.22
N TRP A 119 6.53 14.53 1.84
CA TRP A 119 6.46 14.30 3.29
C TRP A 119 6.51 12.81 3.58
N SER A 120 7.10 12.44 4.73
CA SER A 120 6.91 11.11 5.32
C SER A 120 5.48 10.92 5.81
N TYR A 121 5.10 9.69 6.17
CA TYR A 121 3.76 9.42 6.70
C TYR A 121 3.47 10.24 7.95
N ALA A 122 4.40 10.23 8.92
CA ALA A 122 4.26 11.02 10.15
C ALA A 122 4.05 12.51 9.88
N VAL A 123 4.85 13.10 8.98
CA VAL A 123 4.75 14.54 8.65
C VAL A 123 3.44 14.85 7.92
N ALA A 124 3.00 13.97 7.00
CA ALA A 124 1.74 14.12 6.30
C ALA A 124 0.54 14.05 7.27
N LEU A 125 0.60 13.18 8.28
CA LEU A 125 -0.43 13.08 9.32
C LEU A 125 -0.45 14.33 10.21
N GLU A 126 0.71 14.89 10.54
CA GLU A 126 0.81 16.16 11.30
C GLU A 126 0.19 17.35 10.56
N GLN A 127 0.11 17.31 9.22
CA GLN A 127 -0.60 18.35 8.47
C GLN A 127 -2.12 18.28 8.62
N VAL A 128 -2.67 17.18 9.13
CA VAL A 128 -4.11 17.02 9.39
C VAL A 128 -4.44 17.67 10.73
N VAL A 129 -4.65 18.99 10.71
CA VAL A 129 -4.94 19.79 11.92
C VAL A 129 -6.32 19.47 12.51
N GLU A 130 -7.32 19.30 11.65
CA GLU A 130 -8.69 18.97 12.02
C GLU A 130 -9.17 17.72 11.29
N PRO A 131 -10.01 16.88 11.92
CA PRO A 131 -10.62 15.73 11.24
C PRO A 131 -11.42 16.19 10.01
N PRO A 132 -11.24 15.55 8.84
CA PRO A 132 -11.99 15.89 7.64
C PRO A 132 -13.49 15.65 7.83
N THR A 133 -14.30 16.65 7.50
CA THR A 133 -15.77 16.59 7.57
C THR A 133 -16.40 16.07 6.29
N VAL A 134 -15.66 16.10 5.18
CA VAL A 134 -16.12 15.65 3.87
C VAL A 134 -15.62 14.23 3.63
N THR A 135 -16.50 13.36 3.13
CA THR A 135 -16.16 11.98 2.76
C THR A 135 -15.85 11.90 1.28
N TYR A 136 -14.75 11.26 0.93
CA TYR A 136 -14.34 11.02 -0.44
C TYR A 136 -15.36 10.17 -1.19
N ASN A 137 -15.78 10.65 -2.36
CA ASN A 137 -16.69 9.96 -3.26
C ASN A 137 -16.00 9.72 -4.60
N SER A 138 -15.56 8.48 -4.84
CA SER A 138 -14.90 8.06 -6.07
C SER A 138 -15.77 8.21 -7.33
N SER A 139 -17.09 8.33 -7.18
CA SER A 139 -18.04 8.53 -8.30
C SER A 139 -18.33 10.00 -8.61
N SER A 140 -17.87 10.95 -7.78
CA SER A 140 -18.15 12.38 -7.96
C SER A 140 -17.40 12.97 -9.16
N HIS A 141 -16.26 12.38 -9.53
CA HIS A 141 -15.30 12.95 -10.49
C HIS A 141 -14.84 14.38 -10.13
N GLU A 142 -15.03 14.81 -8.89
CA GLU A 142 -14.56 16.11 -8.41
C GLU A 142 -13.05 16.07 -8.14
N VAL A 143 -12.40 17.24 -8.26
CA VAL A 143 -10.99 17.37 -7.91
C VAL A 143 -10.85 17.26 -6.40
N LEU A 144 -9.94 16.40 -5.94
CA LEU A 144 -9.55 16.31 -4.53
C LEU A 144 -8.69 17.52 -4.17
N ASN A 145 -9.33 18.56 -3.63
CA ASN A 145 -8.69 19.84 -3.31
C ASN A 145 -8.47 20.06 -1.80
N GLU A 146 -9.03 19.20 -0.97
CA GLU A 146 -8.92 19.23 0.49
C GLU A 146 -8.76 17.81 1.06
N THR A 147 -8.37 17.71 2.33
CA THR A 147 -8.33 16.44 3.04
C THR A 147 -9.76 15.88 3.16
N GLN A 148 -9.98 14.66 2.66
CA GLN A 148 -11.26 13.98 2.73
C GLN A 148 -11.15 12.64 3.45
N ALA A 149 -12.19 12.27 4.20
CA ALA A 149 -12.28 11.01 4.89
C ALA A 149 -12.64 9.87 3.92
N VAL A 150 -12.01 8.72 4.08
CA VAL A 150 -12.51 7.47 3.47
C VAL A 150 -13.62 6.91 4.36
N SER A 151 -14.75 6.53 3.77
CA SER A 151 -15.85 5.94 4.53
C SER A 151 -15.50 4.55 5.06
N GLU A 152 -16.04 4.19 6.23
CA GLU A 152 -15.85 2.86 6.82
C GLU A 152 -16.33 1.74 5.88
N GLU A 153 -17.42 1.97 5.16
CA GLU A 153 -17.95 1.03 4.17
C GLU A 153 -16.96 0.80 3.01
N ALA A 154 -16.43 1.87 2.41
CA ALA A 154 -15.48 1.78 1.31
C ALA A 154 -14.19 1.07 1.75
N TYR A 155 -13.67 1.43 2.92
CA TYR A 155 -12.53 0.75 3.53
C TYR A 155 -12.82 -0.73 3.80
N GLY A 156 -13.97 -1.05 4.39
CA GLY A 156 -14.34 -2.42 4.70
C GLY A 156 -14.44 -3.29 3.45
N ILE A 157 -15.00 -2.76 2.37
CA ILE A 157 -15.04 -3.47 1.07
C ILE A 157 -13.62 -3.69 0.56
N GLN A 158 -12.78 -2.64 0.51
CA GLN A 158 -11.45 -2.80 -0.08
C GLN A 158 -10.51 -3.64 0.75
N SER A 159 -10.50 -3.50 2.07
CA SER A 159 -9.63 -4.31 2.95
C SER A 159 -9.95 -5.80 2.83
N ARG A 160 -11.24 -6.17 2.78
CA ARG A 160 -11.66 -7.57 2.54
C ARG A 160 -11.27 -8.05 1.14
N PHE A 161 -11.37 -7.19 0.14
CA PHE A 161 -10.93 -7.52 -1.22
C PHE A 161 -9.42 -7.79 -1.27
N MET A 162 -8.60 -6.94 -0.64
CA MET A 162 -7.14 -7.14 -0.56
C MET A 162 -6.77 -8.45 0.13
N VAL A 163 -7.42 -8.80 1.26
CA VAL A 163 -7.20 -10.08 1.95
C VAL A 163 -7.55 -11.27 1.05
N MET A 164 -8.68 -11.20 0.34
CA MET A 164 -9.08 -12.24 -0.60
C MET A 164 -8.09 -12.35 -1.77
N PHE A 165 -7.64 -11.23 -2.32
CA PHE A 165 -6.75 -11.21 -3.47
C PHE A 165 -5.35 -11.71 -3.09
N ASP A 166 -4.83 -11.34 -1.92
CA ASP A 166 -3.58 -11.90 -1.38
C ASP A 166 -3.63 -13.44 -1.32
N HIS A 167 -4.76 -13.98 -0.85
CA HIS A 167 -4.98 -15.42 -0.80
C HIS A 167 -4.98 -16.05 -2.19
N ILE A 168 -5.64 -15.42 -3.16
CA ILE A 168 -5.69 -15.91 -4.55
C ILE A 168 -4.31 -15.83 -5.20
N GLU A 169 -3.57 -14.74 -5.02
CA GLU A 169 -2.22 -14.55 -5.54
C GLU A 169 -1.23 -15.55 -4.93
N ALA A 170 -1.37 -15.89 -3.65
CA ALA A 170 -0.60 -16.95 -3.00
C ALA A 170 -0.85 -18.35 -3.61
N LEU A 171 -2.05 -18.59 -4.14
CA LEU A 171 -2.40 -19.84 -4.79
C LEU A 171 -1.99 -19.88 -6.28
N GLN A 172 -1.87 -18.72 -6.93
CA GLN A 172 -1.62 -18.62 -8.37
C GLN A 172 -0.38 -19.43 -8.84
N PRO A 173 0.80 -19.37 -8.19
CA PRO A 173 1.95 -20.17 -8.58
C PRO A 173 1.68 -21.68 -8.53
N ARG A 174 0.79 -22.15 -7.64
CA ARG A 174 0.45 -23.58 -7.52
C ARG A 174 -0.39 -24.08 -8.68
N TYR A 175 -1.26 -23.24 -9.23
CA TYR A 175 -2.25 -23.65 -10.25
C TYR A 175 -1.90 -23.18 -11.67
N MET A 176 -1.16 -22.07 -11.82
CA MET A 176 -0.64 -21.62 -13.11
C MET A 176 0.76 -22.18 -13.41
N GLY A 177 1.45 -22.74 -12.41
CA GLY A 177 2.82 -23.29 -12.50
C GLY A 177 2.95 -24.77 -12.85
N ALA A 178 1.97 -25.37 -13.55
CA ALA A 178 2.13 -26.69 -14.15
C ALA A 178 1.63 -26.65 -15.60
N PRO A 179 2.48 -26.20 -16.56
CA PRO A 179 3.15 -27.19 -17.40
C PRO A 179 4.47 -26.68 -18.04
N TYR A 180 5.59 -26.58 -17.31
CA TYR A 180 6.91 -26.43 -17.97
C TYR A 180 8.07 -27.21 -17.31
N ALA A 181 7.81 -28.06 -16.33
CA ALA A 181 8.85 -28.84 -15.63
C ALA A 181 8.88 -30.34 -15.97
N ILE A 182 8.35 -30.77 -17.13
CA ILE A 182 8.39 -32.19 -17.58
C ILE A 182 9.06 -32.38 -18.97
N PHE A 183 9.57 -31.32 -19.61
CA PHE A 183 10.37 -31.46 -20.83
C PHE A 183 11.70 -30.70 -20.73
N SER A 184 12.69 -31.32 -20.09
CA SER A 184 14.13 -31.16 -20.37
C SER A 184 14.88 -32.35 -19.79
#